data_AF-A0A2H9MRK3-F1
#
_entry.id   AF-A0A2H9MRK3-F1
#
_cell.length_a   1.000
_cell.length_b   1.000
_cell.length_c   1.000
_cell.angle_alpha   90.00
_cell.angle_beta   90.00
_cell.angle_gamma   90.00
#
_symmetry.space_group_name_H-M   'P 1'
#
loop_
_entity.id
_entity.type
_entity.pdbx_description
1 polymer ?
#
loop_
_entity_poly.entity_id
_entity_poly.type
_entity_poly.pdbx_seq_one_letter_code
_entity_poly.pdbx_strand_id
1 'polypeptide(L)' 'MDLTQKRLPAILIIVLVGILIFQYTANTSNTKKLIDFETCEIYLQDNQINSKKYLNEYDSKCLDLKNFNTSP' A
#
# COMPACT_ATOMS: atom_id res chain seq x y z
N MET A 1 15.77 -16.89 -42.36
CA MET A 1 15.69 -16.59 -40.91
C MET A 1 14.68 -15.47 -40.73
N ASP A 2 13.46 -15.87 -40.39
CA ASP A 2 12.26 -15.05 -40.46
C ASP A 2 12.30 -13.86 -39.50
N LEU A 3 11.88 -12.71 -40.03
CA LEU A 3 11.81 -11.42 -39.33
C LEU A 3 11.03 -11.51 -38.00
N THR A 4 10.15 -12.50 -37.88
CA THR A 4 9.38 -12.88 -36.70
C THR A 4 10.26 -13.31 -35.52
N GLN A 5 11.31 -14.10 -35.75
CA GLN A 5 12.20 -14.60 -34.69
C GLN A 5 13.04 -13.47 -34.06
N LYS A 6 13.35 -12.42 -34.82
CA LYS A 6 14.15 -11.28 -34.36
C LYS A 6 13.35 -10.26 -33.54
N ARG A 7 12.02 -10.23 -33.70
CA ARG A 7 11.11 -9.29 -33.01
C ARG A 7 10.38 -9.90 -31.82
N LEU A 8 10.24 -11.23 -31.77
CA LEU A 8 9.66 -11.98 -30.65
C LEU A 8 10.19 -11.56 -29.26
N PRO A 9 11.52 -11.45 -29.03
CA PRO A 9 12.04 -11.10 -27.70
C PRO A 9 11.64 -9.69 -27.25
N ALA A 10 11.54 -8.73 -28.18
CA ALA A 10 11.11 -7.37 -27.85
C ALA A 10 9.64 -7.33 -27.42
N ILE A 11 8.76 -8.09 -28.08
CA ILE A 11 7.34 -8.20 -27.72
C ILE A 11 7.19 -8.83 -26.32
N LEU A 12 7.97 -9.88 -26.05
CA LEU A 12 7.99 -10.54 -24.74
C LEU A 12 8.37 -9.57 -23.61
N ILE A 13 9.40 -8.74 -23.82
CA ILE A 13 9.83 -7.74 -22.83
C ILE A 13 8.70 -6.73 -22.57
N ILE A 14 8.05 -6.22 -23.62
CA ILE A 14 6.95 -5.25 -23.47
C ILE A 14 5.79 -5.86 -22.66
N VAL A 15 5.43 -7.11 -22.95
CA VAL A 15 4.38 -7.83 -22.20
C VAL A 15 4.78 -8.01 -20.73
N LEU A 16 6.01 -8.45 -20.46
CA LEU A 16 6.52 -8.62 -19.10
C LEU A 16 6.52 -7.32 -18.30
N VAL A 17 6.96 -6.21 -18.92
CA VAL A 17 6.92 -4.87 -18.29
C VAL A 17 5.48 -4.47 -17.99
N GLY A 18 4.55 -4.72 -18.90
CA GLY A 18 3.12 -4.46 -18.67
C GLY A 18 2.57 -5.22 -17.46
N ILE A 19 2.91 -6.52 -17.33
CA ILE A 19 2.50 -7.36 -16.19
C ILE A 19 3.10 -6.84 -14.88
N LEU A 20 4.37 -6.41 -14.89
CA LEU A 20 5.03 -5.87 -13.69
C LEU A 20 4.37 -4.57 -13.20
N ILE A 21 4.04 -3.65 -14.11
CA ILE A 21 3.35 -2.41 -13.76
C ILE A 21 1.95 -2.70 -13.19
N PHE A 22 1.21 -3.62 -13.83
CA PHE A 22 -0.11 -4.03 -13.34
C PHE A 22 -0.06 -4.65 -11.94
N GLN A 23 0.91 -5.53 -11.69
CA GLN A 23 1.12 -6.10 -10.36
C GLN A 23 1.46 -5.02 -9.32
N TYR A 24 2.30 -4.05 -9.67
CA TYR A 24 2.69 -2.98 -8.76
C TYR A 24 1.50 -2.11 -8.31
N THR A 25 0.65 -1.68 -9.26
CA THR A 25 -0.52 -0.84 -8.95
C THR A 25 -1.60 -1.62 -8.21
N ALA A 26 -1.83 -2.88 -8.59
CA ALA A 26 -2.78 -3.75 -7.91
C ALA A 26 -2.37 -4.00 -6.44
N ASN A 27 -1.07 -4.16 -6.15
CA ASN A 27 -0.61 -4.44 -4.79
C ASN A 27 -0.65 -3.22 -3.87
N THR A 28 -0.35 -2.02 -4.39
CA THR A 28 -0.41 -0.75 -3.63
C THR A 28 -1.82 -0.40 -3.15
N SER A 29 -2.84 -0.81 -3.91
CA SER A 29 -4.24 -0.46 -3.63
C SER A 29 -4.82 -1.15 -2.38
N ASN A 30 -4.18 -2.22 -1.91
CA ASN A 30 -4.71 -3.05 -0.82
C ASN A 30 -4.31 -2.57 0.58
N THR A 31 -3.45 -1.56 0.67
CA THR A 31 -2.94 -1.09 1.96
C THR A 31 -3.58 0.25 2.32
N LYS A 32 -4.56 0.22 3.23
CA LYS A 32 -5.20 1.46 3.74
C LYS A 32 -4.47 1.94 4.99
N LYS A 33 -4.07 3.21 4.99
CA LYS A 33 -3.57 3.92 6.19
C LYS A 33 -4.78 4.25 7.07
N LEU A 34 -4.79 3.74 8.30
CA LEU A 34 -5.87 3.83 9.26
C LEU A 34 -5.31 4.23 10.63
N ILE A 35 -6.15 4.79 11.49
CA ILE A 35 -5.76 5.25 12.83
C ILE A 35 -6.38 4.31 13.86
N ASP A 36 -5.59 3.88 14.82
CA ASP A 36 -6.07 3.20 16.02
C ASP A 36 -6.52 4.26 17.02
N PHE A 37 -7.82 4.29 17.36
CA PHE A 37 -8.36 5.32 18.25
C PHE A 37 -7.96 5.16 19.72
N GLU A 38 -7.46 3.99 20.13
CA GLU A 38 -7.08 3.74 21.53
C GLU A 38 -5.68 4.29 21.84
N THR A 39 -4.74 4.05 20.91
CA THR A 39 -3.34 4.48 21.00
C THR A 39 -3.03 5.73 20.18
N CYS A 40 -3.93 6.15 19.30
CA CYS A 40 -3.72 7.17 18.28
C CYS A 40 -2.59 6.84 17.28
N GLU A 41 -2.20 5.56 17.18
CA GLU A 41 -1.18 5.10 16.26
C GLU A 41 -1.74 4.86 14.86
N ILE A 42 -0.95 5.25 13.87
CA ILE A 42 -1.27 5.01 12.48
C ILE A 42 -0.76 3.62 12.09
N TYR A 43 -1.65 2.82 11.52
CA TYR A 43 -1.34 1.50 10.99
C TYR A 43 -1.77 1.37 9.53
N LEU A 44 -1.09 0.49 8.83
CA LEU A 44 -1.48 0.00 7.52
C LEU A 44 -2.25 -1.30 7.70
N GLN A 45 -3.47 -1.37 7.17
CA GLN A 45 -4.23 -2.61 7.09
C GLN A 45 -4.09 -3.19 5.70
N ASP A 46 -3.55 -4.41 5.63
CA ASP A 46 -3.60 -5.20 4.42
C ASP A 46 -4.99 -5.82 4.28
N ASN A 47 -5.70 -5.45 3.20
CA ASN A 47 -7.09 -5.86 3.00
C ASN A 47 -7.24 -7.35 2.65
N GLN A 48 -6.16 -8.07 2.31
CA GLN A 48 -6.21 -9.51 1.99
C GLN A 48 -5.94 -10.40 3.20
N ILE A 49 -4.99 -10.03 4.06
CA ILE A 49 -4.60 -10.84 5.23
C ILE A 49 -5.06 -10.26 6.57
N ASN A 50 -5.83 -9.16 6.55
CA ASN A 50 -6.30 -8.42 7.74
C ASN A 50 -5.18 -8.13 8.75
N SER A 51 -3.94 -7.98 8.26
CA SER A 51 -2.78 -7.73 9.10
C SER A 51 -2.63 -6.24 9.34
N LYS A 52 -2.42 -5.86 10.59
CA LYS A 52 -2.10 -4.49 11.00
C LYS A 52 -0.59 -4.33 11.09
N LYS A 53 -0.04 -3.36 10.38
CA LYS A 53 1.36 -2.94 10.51
C LYS A 53 1.40 -1.51 11.03
N TYR A 54 1.80 -1.32 12.28
CA TYR A 54 1.95 0.01 12.87
C TYR A 54 3.17 0.73 12.28
N LEU A 55 3.01 2.03 12.01
CA LEU A 55 4.07 2.86 11.43
C LEU A 55 4.92 3.56 12.49
N ASN A 56 4.60 3.39 13.78
CA ASN A 56 5.11 4.22 14.88
C ASN A 56 4.96 5.74 14.61
N GLU A 57 3.99 6.08 13.76
CA GLU A 57 3.52 7.44 13.52
C GLU A 57 2.20 7.62 14.27
N TYR A 58 2.00 8.77 14.90
CA TYR A 58 0.78 9.05 15.67
C TYR A 58 -0.02 10.18 15.00
N ASP A 59 -1.34 10.05 14.98
CA ASP A 59 -2.22 11.10 14.49
C ASP A 59 -2.36 12.21 15.53
N SER A 60 -1.93 13.42 15.19
CA SER A 60 -1.94 14.57 16.11
C SER A 60 -3.35 14.97 16.53
N LYS A 61 -4.34 14.87 15.64
CA LYS A 61 -5.73 15.22 15.98
C LYS A 61 -6.31 14.25 16.99
N CYS A 62 -6.05 12.96 16.82
CA CYS A 62 -6.45 11.92 17.79
C CYS A 62 -5.79 12.17 19.15
N LEU A 63 -4.49 12.47 19.18
CA LEU A 63 -3.77 12.82 20.40
C LEU A 63 -4.36 14.06 21.09
N ASP A 64 -4.64 15.11 20.32
CA ASP A 64 -5.27 16.33 20.82
C ASP A 64 -6.63 16.01 21.44
N LEU A 65 -7.50 15.28 20.74
CA LEU A 65 -8.82 14.84 21.24
C LEU A 65 -8.71 14.02 22.53
N LYS A 66 -7.73 13.11 22.61
CA LYS A 66 -7.48 12.30 23.81
C LYS A 66 -7.08 13.18 24.99
N ASN A 67 -6.20 14.15 24.76
CA ASN A 67 -5.75 15.11 25.77
C ASN A 67 -6.87 16.06 26.21
N PHE A 68 -7.75 16.48 25.30
CA PHE A 68 -8.92 17.30 25.63
C PHE A 68 -9.93 16.54 26.49
N ASN A 69 -10.18 15.26 26.20
CA ASN A 69 -11.09 14.42 27.01
C ASN A 69 -10.52 14.05 28.40
N THR A 70 -9.23 14.32 28.66
CA THR A 70 -8.60 14.13 29.98
C THR A 70 -8.45 15.43 30.77
N SER A 71 -8.81 16.58 30.22
CA SER A 71 -8.89 17.83 30.98
C SER A 71 -10.25 17.92 31.68
N PRO A 72 -10.29 18.08 33.01
CA PRO A 72 -11.54 18.31 33.76
C PRO A 72 -12.21 19.65 33.39
#